data_AF-A0A0B2X7Y3-F1
#
_entry.id   AF-A0A0B2X7Y3-F1
#
_cell.length_a   1.000
_cell.length_b   1.000
_cell.length_c   1.000
_cell.angle_alpha   90.00
_cell.angle_beta   90.00
_cell.angle_gamma   90.00
#
_symmetry.space_group_name_H-M   'P 1'
#
loop_
_entity.id
_entity.type
_entity.pdbx_description
1 polymer ?
#
loop_
_entity_poly.entity_id
_entity_poly.type
_entity_poly.pdbx_seq_one_letter_code
_entity_poly.pdbx_strand_id
1 'polypeptide(L)'
;MNRSSLHEFIIRSFLQNQRPPAVSEIATRFESDATTARQGLRALEDYHTMVLCCTPKPTRRNGDAEDEACAIGDEVSVTVQNGRLLDTDFVVHFPVLMRNAWDNVIYTCSVQLLFRNEAEVDGWCATRGIPKGDVRPIKQIWGFAVEWYGRHADADWTKWSLRDAIDIFSRHKLAGPIWAIGDKAEPF
;
A
#
# COMPACT_ATOMS: atom_id res chain seq x y z
N MET A 1 -0.78 24.14 7.67
CA MET A 1 -0.56 22.71 7.37
C MET A 1 -0.61 22.51 5.87
N ASN A 2 0.46 21.98 5.24
CA ASN A 2 0.46 21.64 3.81
C ASN A 2 0.44 20.11 3.62
N ARG A 3 0.12 19.65 2.41
CA ARG A 3 -0.08 18.23 2.11
C ARG A 3 1.14 17.36 2.42
N SER A 4 2.34 17.76 1.96
CA SER A 4 3.56 16.97 2.16
C SER A 4 3.96 16.86 3.64
N SER A 5 3.86 17.97 4.39
CA SER A 5 4.15 17.96 5.83
C SER A 5 3.17 17.09 6.63
N LEU A 6 1.88 17.05 6.23
CA LEU A 6 0.88 16.19 6.87
C LEU A 6 1.11 14.70 6.52
N HIS A 7 1.40 14.40 5.25
CA HIS A 7 1.74 13.05 4.81
C HIS A 7 2.97 12.51 5.56
N GLU A 8 4.06 13.29 5.61
CA GLU A 8 5.27 12.94 6.35
C GLU A 8 4.95 12.62 7.83
N PHE A 9 4.22 13.50 8.51
CA PHE A 9 3.88 13.31 9.92
C PHE A 9 3.10 12.00 10.15
N ILE A 10 2.16 11.67 9.26
CA ILE A 10 1.38 10.44 9.37
C ILE A 10 2.25 9.20 9.14
N ILE A 11 3.05 9.18 8.07
CA ILE A 11 3.96 8.07 7.79
C ILE A 11 4.94 7.86 8.95
N ARG A 12 5.53 8.94 9.49
CA ARG A 12 6.42 8.86 10.66
C ARG A 12 5.70 8.31 11.88
N SER A 13 4.46 8.71 12.14
CA SER A 13 3.67 8.14 13.24
C SER A 13 3.46 6.64 13.08
N PHE A 14 3.17 6.14 11.87
CA PHE A 14 3.08 4.70 11.64
C PHE A 14 4.41 3.98 11.95
N LEU A 15 5.53 4.52 11.45
CA LEU A 15 6.85 3.92 11.64
C LEU A 15 7.30 3.93 13.12
N GLN A 16 6.98 4.98 13.87
CA GLN A 16 7.44 5.17 15.25
C GLN A 16 6.49 4.53 16.28
N ASN A 17 5.19 4.65 16.06
CA ASN A 17 4.17 4.29 17.05
C ASN A 17 3.37 3.05 16.66
N GLN A 18 3.61 2.48 15.47
CA GLN A 18 2.85 1.35 14.92
C GLN A 18 1.33 1.63 14.83
N ARG A 19 0.95 2.91 14.72
CA ARG A 19 -0.44 3.36 14.59
C ARG A 19 -0.52 4.70 13.86
N PRO A 20 -1.66 4.99 13.21
CA PRO A 20 -1.91 6.33 12.71
C PRO A 20 -1.99 7.33 13.89
N PRO A 21 -1.66 8.62 13.64
CA PRO A 21 -1.87 9.66 14.63
C PRO A 21 -3.37 9.94 14.79
N ALA A 22 -3.80 10.25 16.00
CA ALA A 22 -5.14 10.74 16.28
C ALA A 22 -5.33 12.15 15.72
N VAL A 23 -6.58 12.55 15.45
CA VAL A 23 -6.89 13.90 14.96
C VAL A 23 -6.39 14.99 15.93
N SER A 24 -6.43 14.74 17.24
CA SER A 24 -5.87 15.64 18.26
C SER A 24 -4.36 15.76 18.17
N GLU A 25 -3.63 14.68 17.88
CA GLU A 25 -2.18 14.70 17.71
C GLU A 25 -1.78 15.49 16.46
N ILE A 26 -2.54 15.36 15.37
CA ILE A 26 -2.38 16.18 14.17
C ILE A 26 -2.65 17.66 14.50
N ALA A 27 -3.78 17.97 15.13
CA ALA A 27 -4.16 19.34 15.48
C ALA A 27 -3.08 20.02 16.34
N THR A 28 -2.57 19.33 17.36
CA THR A 28 -1.47 19.81 18.20
C THR A 28 -0.19 20.03 17.39
N ARG A 29 0.20 19.07 16.54
CA ARG A 29 1.43 19.15 15.74
C ARG A 29 1.45 20.34 14.78
N PHE A 30 0.30 20.72 14.24
CA PHE A 30 0.16 21.79 13.24
C PHE A 30 -0.41 23.08 13.81
N GLU A 31 -0.53 23.19 15.13
CA GLU A 31 -1.10 24.36 15.83
C GLU A 31 -2.46 24.76 15.22
N SER A 32 -3.29 23.76 14.92
CA SER A 32 -4.59 23.93 14.26
C SER A 32 -5.72 23.36 15.11
N ASP A 33 -6.97 23.61 14.69
CA ASP A 33 -8.11 22.93 15.28
C ASP A 33 -8.36 21.54 14.66
N ALA A 34 -9.26 20.79 15.28
CA ALA A 34 -9.60 19.45 14.86
C ALA A 34 -10.37 19.42 13.52
N THR A 35 -11.03 20.51 13.14
CA THR A 35 -11.75 20.64 11.87
C THR A 35 -10.77 20.74 10.72
N THR A 36 -9.76 21.60 10.85
CA THR A 36 -8.65 21.79 9.91
C THR A 36 -7.85 20.51 9.75
N ALA A 37 -7.57 19.80 10.85
CA ALA A 37 -6.92 18.49 10.81
C ALA A 37 -7.72 17.47 9.98
N ARG A 38 -9.05 17.40 10.16
CA ARG A 38 -9.93 16.51 9.38
C ARG A 38 -10.00 16.90 7.90
N GLN A 39 -10.02 18.20 7.59
CA GLN A 39 -9.97 18.68 6.22
C GLN A 39 -8.66 18.27 5.53
N GLY A 40 -7.53 18.40 6.23
CA GLY A 40 -6.24 17.93 5.72
C GLY A 40 -6.22 16.42 5.43
N LEU A 41 -6.82 15.60 6.32
CA LEU A 41 -6.95 14.16 6.10
C LEU A 41 -7.81 13.83 4.88
N ARG A 42 -8.95 14.50 4.70
CA ARG A 42 -9.78 14.33 3.49
C ARG A 42 -9.04 14.73 2.22
N ALA A 43 -8.27 15.82 2.26
CA ALA A 43 -7.46 16.24 1.12
C ALA A 43 -6.35 15.22 0.75
N LEU A 44 -5.82 14.45 1.71
CA LEU A 44 -4.88 13.36 1.44
C LEU A 44 -5.56 12.12 0.86
N GLU A 45 -6.79 11.84 1.29
CA GLU A 45 -7.66 10.78 0.75
C GLU A 45 -8.06 11.07 -0.69
N ASP A 46 -8.58 12.27 -0.97
CA ASP A 46 -8.93 12.72 -2.32
C ASP A 46 -7.72 12.72 -3.27
N TYR A 47 -6.51 12.87 -2.72
CA TYR A 47 -5.27 12.81 -3.49
C TYR A 47 -4.71 11.38 -3.64
N HIS A 48 -5.41 10.38 -3.10
CA HIS A 48 -5.02 8.96 -3.08
C HIS A 48 -3.63 8.72 -2.48
N THR A 49 -3.23 9.51 -1.49
CA THR A 49 -1.97 9.27 -0.73
C THR A 49 -2.21 8.48 0.55
N MET A 50 -3.46 8.39 0.98
CA MET A 50 -3.89 7.65 2.15
C MET A 50 -5.33 7.19 1.97
N VAL A 51 -5.75 6.23 2.79
CA VAL A 51 -7.14 5.80 2.88
C VAL A 51 -7.62 6.00 4.31
N LEU A 52 -8.78 6.65 4.49
CA LEU A 52 -9.37 6.81 5.81
C LEU A 52 -10.21 5.57 6.14
N CYS A 53 -9.89 4.92 7.24
CA CYS A 53 -10.68 3.79 7.71
C CYS A 53 -11.95 4.32 8.41
N CYS A 54 -13.12 4.05 7.83
CA CYS A 54 -14.41 4.48 8.38
C CYS A 54 -14.86 3.66 9.61
N THR A 55 -14.15 2.59 9.96
CA THR A 55 -14.45 1.78 11.15
C THR A 55 -13.52 2.14 12.30
N PRO A 56 -14.04 2.34 13.52
CA PRO A 56 -13.19 2.41 14.70
C PRO A 56 -12.40 1.09 14.80
N LYS A 57 -11.06 1.17 14.80
CA LYS A 57 -10.24 0.00 15.17
C LYS A 57 -10.63 -0.39 16.60
N PRO A 58 -10.96 -1.66 16.90
CA PRO A 58 -11.19 -2.06 18.28
C PRO A 58 -9.95 -1.67 19.10
N THR A 59 -10.17 -0.95 20.20
CA THR A 59 -9.11 -0.58 21.13
C THR A 59 -8.46 -1.85 21.66
N ARG A 60 -7.17 -2.03 21.39
CA ARG A 60 -6.36 -3.11 21.96
C ARG A 60 -6.50 -3.12 23.48
N ARG A 61 -7.06 -4.20 24.03
CA ARG A 61 -6.90 -4.58 25.43
C ARG A 61 -6.21 -5.93 25.41
N ASN A 62 -4.95 -5.95 25.83
CA ASN A 62 -4.07 -7.13 25.92
C ASN A 62 -3.71 -7.80 24.58
N GLY A 63 -2.68 -7.29 23.90
CA GLY A 63 -1.71 -8.11 23.16
C GLY A 63 -2.13 -8.70 21.81
N ASP A 64 -3.38 -9.13 21.65
CA ASP A 64 -3.79 -9.93 20.51
C ASP A 64 -4.78 -9.15 19.65
N ALA A 65 -4.32 -8.74 18.47
CA ALA A 65 -5.18 -8.27 17.40
C ALA A 65 -4.92 -9.17 16.19
N GLU A 66 -5.73 -10.20 16.06
CA GLU A 66 -5.87 -10.94 14.80
C GLU A 66 -6.74 -10.09 13.88
N ASP A 67 -6.11 -9.26 13.06
CA ASP A 67 -6.78 -8.75 11.85
C ASP A 67 -6.86 -9.97 10.90
N GLU A 68 -7.93 -10.76 11.00
CA GLU A 68 -8.28 -11.79 10.01
C GLU A 68 -8.74 -11.08 8.72
N ALA A 69 -7.77 -10.60 7.94
CA ALA A 69 -7.96 -10.57 6.50
C ALA A 69 -7.98 -12.03 6.07
N CYS A 70 -9.18 -12.61 5.88
CA CYS A 70 -9.39 -14.00 5.46
C CYS A 70 -8.63 -14.34 4.16
N ALA A 71 -7.34 -14.62 4.28
CA ALA A 71 -6.60 -15.44 3.35
C ALA A 71 -7.11 -16.87 3.60
N ILE A 72 -7.80 -17.45 2.61
CA ILE A 72 -7.94 -18.90 2.58
C ILE A 72 -6.54 -19.42 2.24
N GLY A 73 -5.86 -19.98 3.24
CA GLY A 73 -4.48 -20.48 3.15
C GLY A 73 -3.78 -20.43 4.50
N ASP A 74 -2.68 -21.16 4.63
CA ASP A 74 -1.82 -21.05 5.82
C ASP A 74 -1.22 -19.64 5.91
N GLU A 75 -0.97 -19.19 7.14
CA GLU A 75 -0.16 -18.00 7.38
C GLU A 75 1.21 -18.14 6.68
N VAL A 76 1.61 -17.10 5.95
CA VAL A 76 2.94 -16.98 5.35
C VAL A 76 3.71 -15.87 6.05
N SER A 77 4.93 -16.18 6.48
CA SER A 77 5.83 -15.24 7.14
C SER A 77 7.04 -14.99 6.26
N VAL A 78 7.48 -13.73 6.17
CA VAL A 78 8.72 -13.34 5.50
C VAL A 78 9.59 -12.52 6.43
N THR A 79 10.89 -12.76 6.37
CA THR A 79 11.89 -12.14 7.22
C THR A 79 12.58 -11.02 6.48
N VAL A 80 12.54 -9.82 7.07
CA VAL A 80 13.30 -8.66 6.62
C VAL A 80 14.27 -8.26 7.72
N GLN A 81 15.55 -8.13 7.37
CA GLN A 81 16.60 -7.72 8.30
C GLN A 81 17.40 -6.57 7.69
N ASN A 82 17.49 -5.44 8.40
CA ASN A 82 18.25 -4.26 7.96
C ASN A 82 17.90 -3.80 6.53
N GLY A 83 16.61 -3.80 6.19
CA GLY A 83 16.13 -3.42 4.85
C GLY A 83 16.35 -4.48 3.76
N ARG A 84 16.85 -5.67 4.12
CA ARG A 84 17.06 -6.78 3.20
C ARG A 84 16.02 -7.88 3.43
N LEU A 85 15.27 -8.22 2.38
CA LEU A 85 14.43 -9.41 2.35
C LEU A 85 15.31 -10.67 2.34
N LEU A 86 15.08 -11.57 3.29
CA LEU A 86 15.82 -12.84 3.40
C LEU A 86 15.08 -13.98 2.71
N ASP A 87 13.76 -14.04 2.86
CA ASP A 87 12.94 -15.10 2.29
C ASP A 87 12.47 -14.72 0.88
N THR A 88 13.12 -15.28 -0.15
CA THR A 88 12.95 -14.84 -1.55
C THR A 88 12.15 -15.79 -2.43
N ASP A 89 11.72 -16.93 -1.90
CA ASP A 89 11.14 -18.03 -2.69
C ASP A 89 9.61 -17.89 -2.86
N PHE A 90 9.04 -16.76 -2.46
CA PHE A 90 7.63 -16.45 -2.59
C PHE A 90 7.29 -15.68 -3.87
N VAL A 91 6.00 -15.64 -4.20
CA VAL A 91 5.44 -14.85 -5.30
C VAL A 91 4.32 -13.93 -4.80
N VAL A 92 4.19 -12.77 -5.43
CA VAL A 92 3.10 -11.81 -5.20
C VAL A 92 2.17 -11.82 -6.41
N HIS A 93 0.88 -11.91 -6.17
CA HIS A 93 -0.17 -11.91 -7.18
C HIS A 93 -0.80 -10.53 -7.33
N PHE A 94 -0.95 -10.07 -8.56
CA PHE A 94 -1.56 -8.80 -8.94
C PHE A 94 -2.74 -9.07 -9.89
N PRO A 95 -3.96 -9.32 -9.37
CA PRO A 95 -5.14 -9.62 -10.20
C PRO A 95 -5.76 -8.38 -10.85
N VAL A 96 -5.58 -7.20 -10.26
CA VAL A 96 -6.19 -5.96 -10.74
C VAL A 96 -5.25 -5.26 -11.71
N LEU A 97 -5.78 -4.76 -12.82
CA LEU A 97 -5.04 -3.89 -13.74
C LEU A 97 -4.61 -2.63 -12.99
N MET A 98 -3.33 -2.26 -13.02
CA MET A 98 -2.79 -1.11 -12.29
C MET A 98 -3.50 0.21 -12.65
N ARG A 99 -3.99 0.34 -13.89
CA ARG A 99 -4.81 1.49 -14.34
C ARG A 99 -6.18 1.64 -13.64
N ASN A 100 -6.61 0.59 -12.94
CA ASN A 100 -7.86 0.52 -12.19
C ASN A 100 -7.60 0.31 -10.68
N ALA A 101 -6.33 0.27 -10.23
CA ALA A 101 -6.00 -0.02 -8.84
C ALA A 101 -6.66 0.96 -7.87
N TRP A 102 -6.73 2.23 -8.27
CA TRP A 102 -7.34 3.32 -7.51
C TRP A 102 -8.87 3.41 -7.65
N ASP A 103 -9.49 2.74 -8.62
CA ASP A 103 -10.96 2.71 -8.74
C ASP A 103 -11.60 2.09 -7.48
N ASN A 104 -10.91 1.12 -6.87
CA ASN A 104 -11.24 0.57 -5.56
C ASN A 104 -9.98 0.00 -4.87
N VAL A 105 -9.21 0.87 -4.22
CA VAL A 105 -7.95 0.49 -3.57
C VAL A 105 -8.13 -0.53 -2.44
N ILE A 106 -9.26 -0.50 -1.72
CA ILE A 106 -9.56 -1.48 -0.67
C ILE A 106 -9.71 -2.87 -1.26
N TYR A 107 -10.44 -3.01 -2.37
CA TYR A 107 -10.55 -4.28 -3.08
C TYR A 107 -9.19 -4.69 -3.66
N THR A 108 -8.48 -3.79 -4.34
CA THR A 108 -7.16 -4.09 -4.92
C THR A 108 -6.20 -4.66 -3.88
N CYS A 109 -6.08 -4.01 -2.71
CA CYS A 109 -5.21 -4.47 -1.63
C CYS A 109 -5.69 -5.77 -0.98
N SER A 110 -7.00 -6.07 -0.98
CA SER A 110 -7.53 -7.31 -0.39
C SER A 110 -7.32 -8.55 -1.27
N VAL A 111 -7.06 -8.36 -2.57
CA VAL A 111 -6.80 -9.44 -3.52
C VAL A 111 -5.37 -9.47 -4.07
N GLN A 112 -4.53 -8.49 -3.73
CA GLN A 112 -3.10 -8.49 -4.04
C GLN A 112 -2.32 -9.18 -2.90
N LEU A 113 -2.09 -10.48 -3.03
CA LEU A 113 -1.64 -11.34 -1.94
C LEU A 113 -0.28 -12.00 -2.23
N LEU A 114 0.35 -12.47 -1.15
CA LEU A 114 1.59 -13.25 -1.16
C LEU A 114 1.28 -14.76 -1.14
N PHE A 115 2.03 -15.54 -1.91
CA PHE A 115 1.87 -17.00 -2.03
C PHE A 115 3.24 -17.69 -2.06
N ARG A 116 3.30 -18.97 -1.68
CA ARG A 116 4.54 -19.75 -1.72
C ARG A 116 5.00 -20.02 -3.15
N ASN A 117 4.06 -20.15 -4.08
CA ASN A 117 4.34 -20.41 -5.49
C ASN A 117 3.12 -20.10 -6.36
N GLU A 118 3.30 -20.19 -7.67
CA GLU A 118 2.26 -19.89 -8.65
C GLU A 118 1.09 -20.90 -8.65
N ALA A 119 1.32 -22.15 -8.21
CA ALA A 119 0.24 -23.15 -8.13
C ALA A 119 -0.77 -22.82 -7.01
N GLU A 120 -0.31 -22.24 -5.90
CA GLU A 120 -1.21 -21.71 -4.87
C GLU A 120 -2.04 -20.53 -5.39
N VAL A 121 -1.45 -19.66 -6.24
CA VAL A 121 -2.18 -18.59 -6.91
C VAL A 121 -3.30 -19.15 -7.79
N ASP A 122 -2.99 -20.18 -8.58
CA ASP A 122 -3.95 -20.86 -9.45
C ASP A 122 -5.13 -21.44 -8.67
N GLY A 123 -4.84 -22.17 -7.59
CA GLY A 123 -5.85 -22.73 -6.71
C GLY A 123 -6.73 -21.66 -6.08
N TRP A 124 -6.13 -20.59 -5.56
CA TRP A 124 -6.85 -19.48 -4.95
C TRP A 124 -7.75 -18.75 -5.96
N CYS A 125 -7.24 -18.47 -7.17
CA CYS A 125 -8.00 -17.85 -8.25
C CYS A 125 -9.23 -18.70 -8.63
N ALA A 126 -9.04 -20.01 -8.77
CA ALA A 126 -10.12 -20.95 -9.08
C ALA A 126 -11.20 -21.00 -7.98
N THR A 127 -10.79 -21.04 -6.71
CA THR A 127 -11.72 -21.05 -5.57
C THR A 127 -12.50 -19.74 -5.42
N ARG A 128 -11.86 -18.60 -5.69
CA ARG A 128 -12.47 -17.26 -5.52
C ARG A 128 -13.20 -16.75 -6.75
N GLY A 129 -13.05 -17.41 -7.91
CA GLY A 129 -13.57 -16.93 -9.18
C GLY A 129 -12.90 -15.64 -9.66
N ILE A 130 -11.64 -15.41 -9.27
CA ILE A 130 -10.87 -14.23 -9.64
C ILE A 130 -9.95 -14.61 -10.81
N PRO A 131 -9.93 -13.86 -11.92
CA PRO A 131 -8.99 -14.12 -13.02
C PRO A 131 -7.54 -14.04 -12.55
N LYS A 132 -6.72 -14.99 -13.00
CA LYS A 132 -5.27 -14.97 -12.76
C LYS A 132 -4.66 -13.77 -13.49
N GLY A 133 -4.37 -12.69 -12.75
CA GLY A 133 -3.60 -11.55 -13.23
C GLY A 133 -2.10 -11.87 -13.34
N ASP A 134 -1.26 -10.93 -12.94
CA ASP A 134 0.19 -11.09 -13.03
C ASP A 134 0.76 -11.68 -11.73
N VAL A 135 1.81 -12.49 -11.84
CA VAL A 135 2.47 -13.13 -10.71
C VAL A 135 3.97 -12.83 -10.79
N ARG A 136 4.54 -12.29 -9.72
CA ARG A 136 5.93 -11.85 -9.69
C ARG A 136 6.70 -12.40 -8.50
N PRO A 137 7.98 -12.76 -8.65
CA PRO A 137 8.82 -13.13 -7.51
C PRO A 137 8.85 -12.01 -6.46
N ILE A 138 8.72 -12.36 -5.17
CA ILE A 138 8.75 -11.39 -4.07
C ILE A 138 10.03 -10.54 -4.11
N LYS A 139 11.17 -11.13 -4.50
CA LYS A 139 12.44 -10.42 -4.63
C LYS A 139 12.39 -9.27 -5.64
N GLN A 140 11.68 -9.46 -6.76
CA GLN A 140 11.49 -8.41 -7.76
C GLN A 140 10.59 -7.30 -7.20
N ILE A 141 9.48 -7.70 -6.57
CA ILE A 141 8.53 -6.75 -5.97
C ILE A 141 9.14 -5.98 -4.80
N TRP A 142 10.03 -6.60 -4.01
CA TRP A 142 10.80 -5.91 -2.97
C TRP A 142 11.65 -4.79 -3.55
N GLY A 143 12.36 -5.06 -4.66
CA GLY A 143 13.13 -4.04 -5.37
C GLY A 143 12.27 -2.87 -5.82
N PHE A 144 11.10 -3.16 -6.40
CA PHE A 144 10.10 -2.16 -6.76
C PHE A 144 9.61 -1.36 -5.56
N ALA A 145 9.22 -2.03 -4.48
CA ALA A 145 8.69 -1.41 -3.27
C ALA A 145 9.71 -0.48 -2.59
N VAL A 146 11.00 -0.83 -2.60
CA VAL A 146 12.06 0.05 -2.07
C VAL A 146 12.13 1.36 -2.84
N GLU A 147 12.03 1.34 -4.17
CA GLU A 147 12.03 2.57 -4.98
C GLU A 147 10.70 3.34 -4.84
N TRP A 148 9.58 2.61 -4.92
CA TRP A 148 8.25 3.20 -4.89
C TRP A 148 7.94 3.86 -3.54
N TYR A 149 8.24 3.17 -2.44
CA TYR A 149 7.87 3.59 -1.09
C TYR A 149 9.01 4.23 -0.27
N GLY A 150 10.28 4.04 -0.67
CA GLY A 150 11.45 4.36 0.16
C GLY A 150 11.57 5.81 0.61
N ARG A 151 10.91 6.74 -0.10
CA ARG A 151 10.90 8.18 0.19
C ARG A 151 9.60 8.71 0.81
N HIS A 152 8.60 7.86 1.12
CA HIS A 152 7.31 8.34 1.64
C HIS A 152 7.41 9.09 2.99
N ALA A 153 8.49 8.85 3.76
CA ALA A 153 8.75 9.56 5.01
C ALA A 153 9.59 10.85 4.82
N ASP A 154 9.91 11.22 3.58
CA ASP A 154 10.63 12.46 3.27
C ASP A 154 9.66 13.65 3.27
N ALA A 155 10.09 14.76 3.86
CA ALA A 155 9.28 15.98 3.96
C ALA A 155 8.93 16.61 2.61
N ASP A 156 9.79 16.39 1.60
CA ASP A 156 9.67 16.88 0.23
C ASP A 156 9.03 15.84 -0.72
N TRP A 157 8.56 14.71 -0.20
CA TRP A 157 7.96 13.69 -1.04
C TRP A 157 6.70 14.22 -1.75
N THR A 158 6.60 13.86 -3.03
CA THR A 158 5.45 14.10 -3.87
C THR A 158 5.02 12.82 -4.55
N LYS A 159 3.72 12.66 -4.74
CA LYS A 159 3.11 11.56 -5.49
C LYS A 159 3.74 11.42 -6.89
N TRP A 160 3.88 10.19 -7.36
CA TRP A 160 4.46 9.89 -8.66
C TRP A 160 3.58 10.45 -9.79
N SER A 161 4.20 11.07 -10.79
CA SER A 161 3.46 11.36 -12.03
C SER A 161 3.20 10.06 -12.79
N LEU A 162 2.25 10.08 -13.73
CA LEU A 162 2.02 8.94 -14.63
C LEU A 162 3.31 8.52 -15.33
N ARG A 163 4.12 9.50 -15.77
CA ARG A 163 5.41 9.25 -16.42
C ARG A 163 6.39 8.58 -15.46
N ASP A 164 6.51 9.08 -14.23
CA ASP A 164 7.39 8.46 -13.23
C ASP A 164 6.96 7.02 -12.96
N ALA A 165 5.65 6.77 -12.84
CA ALA A 165 5.13 5.43 -12.61
C ALA A 165 5.46 4.47 -13.76
N ILE A 166 5.27 4.88 -15.01
CA ILE A 166 5.65 4.11 -16.21
C ILE A 166 7.15 3.83 -16.19
N ASP A 167 7.97 4.85 -15.91
CA ASP A 167 9.42 4.73 -15.90
C ASP A 167 9.89 3.78 -14.77
N ILE A 168 9.29 3.84 -13.58
CA ILE A 168 9.57 2.92 -12.46
C ILE A 168 9.16 1.50 -12.83
N PHE A 169 7.96 1.27 -13.36
CA PHE A 169 7.52 -0.07 -13.79
C PHE A 169 8.48 -0.67 -14.81
N SER A 170 8.91 0.13 -15.80
CA SER A 170 9.90 -0.29 -16.80
C SER A 170 11.24 -0.67 -16.15
N ARG A 171 11.77 0.14 -15.23
CA ARG A 171 13.04 -0.15 -14.52
C ARG A 171 12.97 -1.46 -13.73
N HIS A 172 11.82 -1.76 -13.12
CA HIS A 172 11.59 -2.99 -12.37
C HIS A 172 11.10 -4.15 -13.23
N LYS A 173 11.06 -4.01 -14.56
CA LYS A 173 10.60 -5.04 -15.50
C LYS A 173 9.17 -5.52 -15.20
N LEU A 174 8.33 -4.61 -14.74
CA LEU A 174 6.92 -4.80 -14.49
C LEU A 174 6.17 -4.40 -15.76
N ALA A 175 5.84 -5.40 -16.57
CA ALA A 175 5.32 -5.21 -17.92
C ALA A 175 4.14 -6.15 -18.21
N GLY A 176 3.45 -5.89 -19.32
CA GLY A 176 2.26 -6.64 -19.71
C GLY A 176 0.95 -5.93 -19.34
N PRO A 177 -0.20 -6.58 -19.57
CA PRO A 177 -1.51 -5.92 -19.50
C PRO A 177 -1.86 -5.41 -18.10
N ILE A 178 -1.37 -6.07 -17.03
CA ILE A 178 -1.59 -5.66 -15.64
C ILE A 178 -0.89 -4.34 -15.33
N TRP A 179 0.34 -4.15 -15.81
CA TRP A 179 1.14 -2.95 -15.56
C TRP A 179 0.93 -1.83 -16.58
N ALA A 180 0.11 -2.06 -17.60
CA ALA A 180 -0.21 -1.07 -18.62
C ALA A 180 -1.12 0.03 -18.06
N ILE A 181 -0.50 1.14 -17.67
CA ILE A 181 -1.15 2.36 -17.21
C ILE A 181 -1.13 3.38 -18.36
N GLY A 182 -2.26 3.53 -19.05
CA GLY A 182 -2.39 4.45 -20.20
C GLY A 182 -2.49 5.92 -19.78
N ASP A 183 -2.69 6.82 -20.76
CA ASP A 183 -2.70 8.29 -20.62
C ASP A 183 -3.83 8.90 -19.75
N LYS A 184 -4.38 8.18 -18.77
CA LYS A 184 -5.33 8.79 -17.83
C LYS A 184 -4.62 9.88 -17.04
N ALA A 185 -5.18 11.09 -17.09
CA ALA A 185 -4.56 12.34 -16.66
C ALA A 185 -4.35 12.52 -15.14
N GLU A 186 -4.59 11.50 -14.32
CA GLU A 186 -4.42 11.60 -12.87
C GLU A 186 -3.06 11.03 -12.41
N PRO A 187 -2.36 11.71 -11.49
CA PRO A 187 -1.10 11.21 -10.93
C PRO A 187 -1.31 9.90 -10.15
N PHE A 188 -0.31 9.02 -10.21
CA PHE A 188 -0.33 7.63 -9.73
C PHE A 188 0.04 7.50 -8.26
#